data_AF-A0A7S3KG49-F1
#
_entry.id   AF-A0A7S3KG49-F1
#
_cell.length_a   1.000
_cell.length_b   1.000
_cell.length_c   1.000
_cell.angle_alpha   90.00
_cell.angle_beta   90.00
_cell.angle_gamma   90.00
#
_symmetry.space_group_name_H-M   'P 1'
#
loop_
_entity.id
_entity.type
_entity.pdbx_description
1 polymer ?
#
loop_
_entity_poly.entity_id
_entity_poly.type
_entity_poly.pdbx_seq_one_letter_code
_entity_poly.pdbx_strand_id
1 'polypeptide(L)'
;MIVISKTEHKEFVSVYGHQVQELSTLWPVGFAIMTTIIYSFRTIYIKVFVKKLKFNSFDYITQSYMLSGLVFMPFTIKDMFYYNFDMEIITLGVSSGVLNGIATFLLFYSTSHGFTGPAYALKNIEPIVQAIFGSLFLGAFLNTNQIIAIVFGILGSLTITVGPYLFPDKEAVAKRAKEERVMRKVKKRYSTSRFKYFK
;
A
#
# COMPACT_ATOMS: atom_id res chain seq x y z
N MET A 1 1.73 0.46 -56.55
CA MET A 1 0.67 -0.20 -55.76
C MET A 1 1.14 -1.62 -55.49
N ILE A 2 1.86 -1.84 -54.38
CA ILE A 2 2.37 -3.16 -54.02
C ILE A 2 1.30 -3.81 -53.14
N VAL A 3 0.58 -4.77 -53.71
CA VAL A 3 -0.37 -5.60 -52.98
C VAL A 3 0.44 -6.68 -52.26
N ILE A 4 0.85 -6.40 -51.02
CA ILE A 4 1.43 -7.42 -50.14
C ILE A 4 0.26 -8.25 -49.61
N SER A 5 0.28 -9.53 -49.94
CA SER A 5 -0.74 -10.53 -49.66
C SER A 5 -1.02 -10.64 -48.15
N LYS A 6 -2.29 -10.54 -47.76
CA LYS A 6 -2.80 -10.57 -46.37
C LYS A 6 -2.50 -11.88 -45.62
N THR A 7 -2.04 -12.92 -46.30
CA THR A 7 -1.87 -14.26 -45.73
C THR A 7 -0.54 -14.43 -44.99
N GLU A 8 0.56 -13.83 -45.45
CA GLU A 8 1.89 -13.97 -44.80
C GLU A 8 2.01 -13.12 -43.52
N HIS A 9 1.21 -12.06 -43.40
CA HIS A 9 1.18 -11.22 -42.21
C HIS A 9 0.64 -11.91 -40.96
N LYS A 10 -0.16 -12.98 -41.12
CA LYS A 10 -0.75 -13.70 -39.97
C LYS A 10 0.24 -14.66 -39.31
N GLU A 11 1.11 -15.30 -40.07
CA GLU A 11 2.10 -16.22 -39.51
C GLU A 11 3.29 -15.48 -38.87
N PHE A 12 3.73 -14.36 -39.46
CA PHE A 12 4.84 -13.58 -38.90
C PHE A 12 4.47 -12.89 -37.57
N VAL A 13 3.21 -12.45 -37.41
CA VAL A 13 2.71 -11.86 -36.15
C VAL A 13 2.44 -12.94 -35.09
N SER A 14 2.13 -14.17 -35.49
CA SER A 14 1.87 -15.28 -34.56
C SER A 14 3.13 -15.76 -33.82
N VAL A 15 4.27 -15.84 -34.51
CA VAL A 15 5.50 -16.40 -33.92
C VAL A 15 6.27 -15.34 -33.09
N TYR A 16 6.29 -14.09 -33.56
CA TYR A 16 6.95 -12.99 -32.82
C TYR A 16 6.02 -12.29 -31.81
N GLY A 17 4.71 -12.34 -32.01
CA GLY A 17 3.73 -11.79 -31.06
C GLY A 17 3.75 -12.50 -29.72
N HIS A 18 3.91 -13.83 -29.70
CA HIS A 18 3.97 -14.58 -28.45
C HIS A 18 5.23 -14.30 -27.62
N GLN A 19 6.41 -14.17 -28.25
CA GLN A 19 7.66 -13.92 -27.49
C GLN A 19 7.78 -12.49 -26.95
N VAL A 20 7.25 -11.48 -27.67
CA VAL A 20 7.26 -10.09 -27.18
C VAL A 20 6.23 -9.90 -26.04
N GLN A 21 5.13 -10.67 -26.05
CA GLN A 21 4.13 -10.62 -24.98
C GLN A 21 4.63 -11.25 -23.66
N GLU A 22 5.39 -12.35 -23.72
CA GLU A 22 5.95 -13.00 -22.53
C GLU A 22 7.01 -12.13 -21.82
N LEU A 23 7.89 -11.47 -22.57
CA LEU A 23 8.88 -10.56 -21.97
C LEU A 23 8.20 -9.33 -21.36
N SER A 24 7.10 -8.84 -21.96
CA SER A 24 6.35 -7.68 -21.47
C SER A 24 5.51 -7.96 -20.22
N THR A 25 5.09 -9.20 -19.99
CA THR A 25 4.25 -9.61 -18.84
C THR A 25 5.08 -9.94 -17.60
N LEU A 26 6.34 -10.33 -17.75
CA LEU A 26 7.26 -10.59 -16.64
C LEU A 26 7.61 -9.33 -15.83
N TRP A 27 7.79 -8.19 -16.50
CA TRP A 27 8.13 -6.92 -15.83
C TRP A 27 7.05 -6.46 -14.82
N PRO A 28 5.76 -6.37 -15.18
CA PRO A 28 4.69 -6.04 -14.23
C PRO A 28 4.65 -6.98 -13.02
N VAL A 29 4.81 -8.28 -13.23
CA VAL A 29 4.80 -9.27 -12.13
C VAL A 29 6.03 -9.09 -11.23
N GLY A 30 7.21 -8.90 -11.82
CA GLY A 30 8.44 -8.62 -11.08
C GLY A 30 8.34 -7.35 -10.25
N PHE A 31 7.81 -6.26 -10.82
CA PHE A 31 7.57 -5.01 -10.09
C PHE A 31 6.53 -5.16 -8.99
N ALA A 32 5.48 -5.94 -9.19
CA ALA A 32 4.48 -6.22 -8.16
C ALA A 32 5.09 -6.97 -6.95
N ILE A 33 5.92 -7.99 -7.21
CA ILE A 33 6.63 -8.74 -6.16
C ILE A 33 7.61 -7.82 -5.42
N MET A 34 8.42 -7.07 -6.16
CA MET A 34 9.39 -6.13 -5.58
C MET A 34 8.69 -5.08 -4.71
N THR A 35 7.57 -4.52 -5.18
CA THR A 35 6.77 -3.54 -4.42
C THR A 35 6.25 -4.15 -3.12
N THR A 36 5.79 -5.41 -3.16
CA THR A 36 5.31 -6.13 -1.97
C THR A 36 6.41 -6.34 -0.92
N ILE A 37 7.62 -6.69 -1.37
CA ILE A 37 8.79 -6.84 -0.50
C ILE A 37 9.18 -5.50 0.12
N ILE A 38 9.34 -4.45 -0.69
CA ILE A 38 9.68 -3.10 -0.22
C ILE A 38 8.65 -2.61 0.79
N TYR A 39 7.36 -2.84 0.52
CA TYR A 39 6.28 -2.46 1.42
C TYR A 39 6.33 -3.19 2.77
N SER A 40 6.63 -4.50 2.74
CA SER A 40 6.81 -5.32 3.95
C SER A 40 8.00 -4.83 4.78
N PHE A 41 9.13 -4.49 4.15
CA PHE A 41 10.28 -3.91 4.84
C PHE A 41 9.97 -2.53 5.43
N ARG A 42 9.36 -1.64 4.64
CA ARG A 42 8.96 -0.29 5.07
C ARG A 42 8.09 -0.34 6.33
N THR A 43 7.14 -1.25 6.37
CA THR A 43 6.17 -1.35 7.47
C THR A 43 6.80 -1.88 8.77
N ILE A 44 7.70 -2.88 8.67
CA ILE A 44 8.52 -3.33 9.82
C ILE A 44 9.43 -2.20 10.31
N TYR A 45 10.10 -1.51 9.38
CA TYR A 45 10.99 -0.40 9.69
C TYR A 45 10.26 0.71 10.46
N ILE A 46 9.09 1.13 9.97
CA ILE A 46 8.27 2.17 10.60
C ILE A 46 7.78 1.75 11.98
N LYS A 47 7.38 0.48 12.16
CA LYS A 47 6.98 -0.04 13.48
C LYS A 47 8.13 0.04 14.50
N VAL A 48 9.36 -0.24 14.08
CA VAL A 48 10.56 -0.16 14.95
C VAL A 48 10.92 1.30 15.23
N PHE A 49 10.95 2.15 14.20
CA PHE A 49 11.34 3.56 14.29
C PHE A 49 10.34 4.39 15.09
N VAL A 50 9.04 4.27 14.83
CA VAL A 50 7.99 5.00 15.56
C VAL A 50 8.00 4.64 17.04
N LYS A 51 8.20 3.35 17.38
CA LYS A 51 8.21 2.90 18.78
C LYS A 51 9.47 3.32 19.54
N LYS A 52 10.63 3.40 18.88
CA LYS A 52 11.91 3.76 19.52
C LYS A 52 12.21 5.25 19.53
N LEU A 53 11.89 5.98 18.45
CA LEU A 53 12.32 7.36 18.24
C LEU A 53 11.20 8.40 18.39
N LYS A 54 9.96 7.98 18.70
CA LYS A 54 8.78 8.87 18.86
C LYS A 54 8.62 9.83 17.67
N PHE A 55 8.91 9.35 16.47
CA PHE A 55 8.87 10.18 15.27
C PHE A 55 7.43 10.59 14.95
N ASN A 56 7.25 11.86 14.57
CA ASN A 56 5.97 12.36 14.11
C ASN A 56 5.64 11.71 12.76
N SER A 57 4.50 11.01 12.69
CA SER A 57 4.09 10.29 11.48
C SER A 57 3.83 11.24 10.31
N PHE A 58 3.38 12.47 10.60
CA PHE A 58 3.14 13.50 9.59
C PHE A 58 4.43 13.95 8.88
N ASP A 59 5.49 14.19 9.65
CA ASP A 59 6.77 14.65 9.10
C ASP A 59 7.41 13.57 8.20
N TYR A 60 7.34 12.31 8.64
CA TYR A 60 7.82 11.17 7.85
C TYR A 60 7.11 11.04 6.49
N ILE A 61 5.79 11.20 6.48
CA ILE A 61 4.99 11.12 5.25
C ILE A 61 5.35 12.27 4.32
N THR A 62 5.37 13.50 4.85
CA THR A 62 5.69 14.70 4.08
C THR A 62 7.07 14.60 3.44
N GLN A 63 8.08 14.18 4.21
CA GLN A 63 9.44 13.95 3.70
C GLN A 63 9.49 12.84 2.65
N SER A 64 8.74 11.75 2.84
CA SER A 64 8.67 10.65 1.86
C SER A 64 8.07 11.11 0.53
N TYR A 65 6.99 11.89 0.55
CA TYR A 65 6.37 12.43 -0.67
C TYR A 65 7.23 13.49 -1.34
N MET A 66 7.90 14.36 -0.58
CA MET A 66 8.85 15.33 -1.13
C MET A 66 10.03 14.64 -1.83
N LEU A 67 10.61 13.61 -1.19
CA LEU A 67 11.69 12.83 -1.78
C LEU A 67 11.22 12.11 -3.05
N SER A 68 10.03 11.51 -3.03
CA SER A 68 9.44 10.86 -4.21
C SER A 68 9.27 11.88 -5.34
N GLY A 69 8.72 13.06 -5.05
CA GLY A 69 8.56 14.14 -6.02
C GLY A 69 9.90 14.59 -6.62
N LEU A 70 10.94 14.77 -5.80
CA LEU A 70 12.29 15.11 -6.26
C LEU A 70 12.89 14.04 -7.18
N VAL A 71 12.65 12.76 -6.89
CA VAL A 71 13.16 11.66 -7.71
C VAL A 71 12.40 11.56 -9.03
N PHE A 72 11.08 11.74 -9.04
CA PHE A 72 10.26 11.59 -10.24
C PHE A 72 10.22 12.84 -11.14
N MET A 73 10.49 14.02 -10.59
CA MET A 73 10.44 15.29 -11.33
C MET A 73 11.39 15.31 -12.55
N PRO A 74 12.67 14.90 -12.48
CA PRO A 74 13.55 14.87 -13.65
C PRO A 74 13.05 13.99 -14.80
N PHE A 75 12.38 12.87 -14.48
CA PHE A 75 11.85 11.94 -15.49
C PHE A 75 10.58 12.46 -16.15
N THR A 76 9.79 13.27 -15.44
CA THR A 76 8.53 13.83 -15.94
C THR A 76 8.72 15.17 -16.66
N ILE A 77 9.78 15.93 -16.37
CA ILE A 77 10.09 17.20 -17.05
C ILE A 77 10.17 17.02 -18.58
N LYS A 78 10.76 15.91 -19.06
CA LYS A 78 10.86 15.66 -20.51
C LYS A 78 9.48 15.51 -21.16
N ASP A 79 8.56 14.82 -20.49
CA ASP A 79 7.21 14.60 -20.99
C ASP A 79 6.36 15.88 -20.88
N MET A 80 6.61 16.69 -19.85
CA MET A 80 5.97 18.01 -19.64
C MET A 80 6.25 19.02 -20.76
N PHE A 81 7.42 18.96 -21.39
CA PHE A 81 7.75 19.83 -22.53
C PHE A 81 7.20 19.33 -23.87
N TYR A 82 6.87 18.04 -23.98
CA TYR A 82 6.42 17.41 -25.22
C TYR A 82 4.90 17.31 -25.35
N TYR A 83 4.20 17.03 -24.24
CA TYR A 83 2.75 16.97 -24.19
C TYR A 83 2.25 18.25 -23.54
N ASN A 84 1.70 19.17 -24.35
CA ASN A 84 1.09 20.41 -23.85
C ASN A 84 0.25 20.14 -22.60
N PHE A 85 0.58 20.83 -21.52
CA PHE A 85 -0.05 20.63 -20.21
C PHE A 85 -1.55 20.90 -20.28
N ASP A 86 -2.33 19.83 -20.23
CA ASP A 86 -3.76 19.93 -20.02
C ASP A 86 -4.05 20.15 -18.52
N MET A 87 -4.76 21.24 -18.20
CA MET A 87 -5.16 21.55 -16.83
C MET A 87 -6.03 20.44 -16.22
N GLU A 88 -6.75 19.68 -17.05
CA GLU A 88 -7.51 18.52 -16.59
C GLU A 88 -6.59 17.42 -16.02
N ILE A 89 -5.50 17.10 -16.71
CA ILE A 89 -4.53 16.08 -16.27
C ILE A 89 -3.83 16.53 -14.98
N ILE A 90 -3.48 17.82 -14.87
CA ILE A 90 -2.86 18.36 -13.65
C ILE A 90 -3.82 18.25 -12.47
N THR A 91 -5.08 18.67 -12.63
CA THR A 91 -6.05 18.66 -11.55
C THR A 91 -6.41 17.24 -11.09
N LEU A 92 -6.50 16.28 -12.02
CA LEU A 92 -6.62 14.86 -11.70
C LEU A 92 -5.39 14.32 -10.97
N GLY A 93 -4.18 14.69 -11.41
CA GLY A 93 -2.93 14.30 -10.76
C GLY A 93 -2.81 14.84 -9.32
N VAL A 94 -3.10 16.12 -9.13
CA VAL A 94 -3.05 16.78 -7.81
C VAL A 94 -4.10 16.20 -6.87
N SER A 95 -5.35 16.04 -7.33
CA SER A 95 -6.41 15.47 -6.50
C SER A 95 -6.12 14.02 -6.09
N SER A 96 -5.62 13.19 -7.01
CA SER A 96 -5.16 11.83 -6.71
C SER A 96 -4.01 11.82 -5.69
N GLY A 97 -3.04 12.72 -5.86
CA GLY A 97 -1.92 12.87 -4.92
C GLY A 97 -2.36 13.23 -3.49
N VAL A 98 -3.28 14.19 -3.36
CA VAL A 98 -3.85 14.61 -2.07
C VAL A 98 -4.60 13.46 -1.41
N LEU A 99 -5.48 12.77 -2.15
CA LEU A 99 -6.25 11.64 -1.63
C LEU A 99 -5.33 10.49 -1.17
N ASN A 100 -4.28 10.19 -1.94
CA ASN A 100 -3.29 9.18 -1.57
C ASN A 100 -2.49 9.60 -0.32
N GLY A 101 -2.12 10.88 -0.21
CA GLY A 101 -1.47 11.42 0.98
C GLY A 101 -2.31 11.26 2.25
N ILE A 102 -3.60 11.59 2.18
CA ILE A 102 -4.55 11.40 3.30
C ILE A 102 -4.69 9.92 3.66
N ALA A 103 -4.86 9.04 2.66
CA ALA A 103 -4.99 7.60 2.88
C ALA A 103 -3.74 7.02 3.57
N THR A 104 -2.55 7.41 3.10
CA THR A 104 -1.27 7.01 3.68
C THR A 104 -1.10 7.53 5.10
N PHE A 105 -1.51 8.76 5.39
CA PHE A 105 -1.52 9.31 6.74
C PHE A 105 -2.42 8.54 7.70
N LEU A 106 -3.66 8.27 7.30
CA LEU A 106 -4.59 7.49 8.12
C LEU A 106 -4.07 6.08 8.41
N LEU A 107 -3.43 5.44 7.42
CA LEU A 107 -2.81 4.13 7.59
C LEU A 107 -1.68 4.18 8.63
N PHE A 108 -0.79 5.17 8.56
CA PHE A 108 0.30 5.32 9.53
C PHE A 108 -0.19 5.68 10.91
N TYR A 109 -1.16 6.57 11.00
CA TYR A 109 -1.80 6.92 12.25
C TYR A 109 -2.42 5.68 12.91
N SER A 110 -3.17 4.87 12.16
CA SER A 110 -3.75 3.60 12.64
C SER A 110 -2.67 2.60 13.09
N THR A 111 -1.60 2.46 12.30
CA THR A 111 -0.48 1.55 12.59
C THR A 111 0.27 1.96 13.87
N SER A 112 0.47 3.27 14.09
CA SER A 112 1.15 3.80 15.28
C SER A 112 0.35 3.61 16.57
N HIS A 113 -0.99 3.60 16.49
CA HIS A 113 -1.90 3.40 17.63
C HIS A 113 -2.21 1.92 17.93
N GLY A 114 -1.54 0.99 17.24
CA GLY A 114 -1.64 -0.45 17.54
C GLY A 114 -2.70 -1.21 16.75
N PHE A 115 -3.43 -0.56 15.84
CA PHE A 115 -4.38 -1.20 14.93
C PHE A 115 -3.70 -1.76 13.67
N THR A 116 -2.49 -2.32 13.83
CA THR A 116 -1.68 -2.75 12.69
C THR A 116 -2.38 -3.83 11.88
N GLY A 117 -3.03 -4.81 12.52
CA GLY A 117 -3.75 -5.90 11.83
C GLY A 117 -4.86 -5.39 10.90
N PRO A 118 -5.85 -4.64 11.42
CA PRO A 118 -6.90 -4.03 10.61
C PRO A 118 -6.37 -3.07 9.53
N ALA A 119 -5.33 -2.28 9.84
CA ALA A 119 -4.70 -1.41 8.85
C ALA A 119 -4.09 -2.20 7.67
N TYR A 120 -3.41 -3.32 7.95
CA TYR A 120 -2.86 -4.19 6.90
C TYR A 120 -3.95 -4.84 6.05
N ALA A 121 -5.05 -5.27 6.68
CA ALA A 121 -6.15 -5.86 5.97
C ALA A 121 -6.82 -4.87 5.00
N LEU A 122 -7.02 -3.64 5.45
CA LEU A 122 -7.56 -2.57 4.60
C LEU A 122 -6.64 -2.31 3.41
N LYS A 123 -5.32 -2.29 3.62
CA LYS A 123 -4.34 -2.15 2.54
C LYS A 123 -4.37 -3.34 1.56
N ASN A 124 -4.57 -4.56 2.05
CA ASN A 124 -4.67 -5.74 1.19
C ASN A 124 -5.96 -5.78 0.34
N ILE A 125 -6.99 -5.01 0.72
CA ILE A 125 -8.22 -4.86 -0.06
C ILE A 125 -8.06 -3.79 -1.15
N GLU A 126 -7.10 -2.87 -1.03
CA GLU A 126 -6.89 -1.80 -2.01
C GLU A 126 -6.68 -2.29 -3.46
N PRO A 127 -5.85 -3.32 -3.75
CA PRO A 127 -5.71 -3.85 -5.12
C PRO A 127 -7.01 -4.44 -5.67
N ILE A 128 -7.85 -5.00 -4.79
CA ILE A 128 -9.16 -5.56 -5.16
C ILE A 128 -10.11 -4.44 -5.57
N VAL A 129 -10.14 -3.38 -4.77
CA VAL A 129 -10.92 -2.17 -5.05
C VAL A 129 -10.45 -1.52 -6.35
N GLN A 130 -9.13 -1.43 -6.57
CA GLN A 130 -8.56 -0.93 -7.82
C GLN A 130 -8.93 -1.79 -9.03
N ALA A 131 -8.94 -3.12 -8.90
CA ALA A 131 -9.36 -4.02 -9.97
C ALA A 131 -10.85 -3.84 -10.33
N ILE A 132 -11.71 -3.63 -9.33
CA ILE A 132 -13.15 -3.40 -9.53
C ILE A 132 -13.40 -2.03 -10.16
N PHE A 133 -12.82 -0.95 -9.62
CA PHE A 133 -13.01 0.37 -10.21
C PHE A 133 -12.34 0.49 -11.58
N GLY A 134 -11.16 -0.10 -11.75
CA GLY A 134 -10.45 -0.14 -13.03
C GLY A 134 -11.27 -0.86 -14.10
N SER A 135 -11.91 -1.98 -13.78
CA SER A 135 -12.78 -2.70 -14.72
C SER A 135 -14.02 -1.88 -15.09
N LEU A 136 -14.63 -1.19 -14.13
CA LEU A 136 -15.76 -0.28 -14.36
C LEU A 136 -15.39 0.92 -15.24
N PHE A 137 -14.28 1.60 -14.96
CA PHE A 137 -13.86 2.79 -15.70
C PHE A 137 -13.29 2.47 -17.09
N LEU A 138 -12.66 1.31 -17.28
CA LEU A 138 -12.11 0.88 -18.58
C LEU A 138 -13.12 0.09 -19.43
N GLY A 139 -14.34 -0.16 -18.92
CA GLY A 139 -15.35 -0.96 -19.60
C GLY A 139 -14.94 -2.42 -19.83
N ALA A 140 -13.97 -2.92 -19.05
CA ALA A 140 -13.47 -4.28 -19.15
C ALA A 140 -14.21 -5.18 -18.16
N PHE A 141 -14.66 -6.36 -18.59
CA PHE A 141 -15.29 -7.33 -17.69
C PHE A 141 -14.23 -8.22 -17.03
N LEU A 142 -14.39 -8.44 -15.73
CA LEU A 142 -13.54 -9.37 -14.99
C LEU A 142 -13.93 -10.81 -15.36
N ASN A 143 -12.94 -11.61 -15.74
CA ASN A 143 -13.15 -13.03 -16.02
C ASN A 143 -13.41 -13.81 -14.73
N THR A 144 -14.07 -14.98 -14.83
CA THR A 144 -14.37 -15.86 -13.67
C THR A 144 -13.15 -16.12 -12.80
N ASN A 145 -11.98 -16.36 -13.40
CA ASN A 145 -10.73 -16.59 -12.65
C ASN A 145 -10.27 -15.36 -11.86
N GLN A 146 -10.48 -14.15 -12.37
CA GLN A 146 -10.14 -12.90 -11.68
C GLN A 146 -11.11 -12.66 -10.52
N ILE A 147 -12.40 -12.98 -10.69
CA ILE A 147 -13.40 -12.92 -9.62
C ILE A 147 -13.04 -13.91 -8.50
N ILE A 148 -12.68 -15.15 -8.85
CA ILE A 148 -12.22 -16.15 -7.87
C ILE A 148 -10.99 -15.65 -7.12
N ALA A 149 -10.00 -15.08 -7.82
CA ALA A 149 -8.81 -14.51 -7.19
C ALA A 149 -9.15 -13.36 -6.22
N ILE A 150 -10.10 -12.49 -6.57
CA ILE A 150 -10.61 -11.43 -5.69
C ILE A 150 -11.23 -12.02 -4.42
N VAL A 151 -12.10 -13.04 -4.54
CA VAL A 151 -12.74 -13.68 -3.38
C VAL A 151 -11.68 -14.27 -2.44
N PHE A 152 -10.70 -15.00 -2.97
CA PHE A 152 -9.60 -15.52 -2.16
C PHE A 152 -8.75 -14.41 -1.52
N GLY A 153 -8.54 -13.28 -2.23
CA GLY A 153 -7.86 -12.11 -1.69
C GLY A 153 -8.60 -11.50 -0.48
N ILE A 154 -9.93 -11.37 -0.57
CA ILE A 154 -10.77 -10.88 0.54
C ILE A 154 -10.67 -11.83 1.74
N LEU A 155 -10.81 -13.14 1.50
CA LEU A 155 -10.71 -14.15 2.56
C LEU A 155 -9.33 -14.17 3.23
N GLY A 156 -8.26 -14.03 2.45
CA GLY A 156 -6.89 -13.89 2.98
C GLY A 156 -6.73 -12.64 3.84
N SER A 157 -7.25 -11.51 3.40
CA SER A 157 -7.22 -10.24 4.16
C SER A 157 -7.99 -10.33 5.49
N LEU A 158 -9.18 -10.95 5.48
CA LEU A 158 -9.94 -11.23 6.69
C LEU A 158 -9.16 -12.13 7.66
N THR A 159 -8.49 -13.17 7.15
CA THR A 159 -7.67 -14.07 7.97
C THR A 159 -6.52 -13.33 8.65
N ILE A 160 -5.87 -12.38 7.95
CA ILE A 160 -4.82 -11.52 8.54
C ILE A 160 -5.38 -10.60 9.64
N THR A 161 -6.62 -10.12 9.48
CA THR A 161 -7.29 -9.26 10.47
C THR A 161 -7.64 -10.03 11.74
N VAL A 162 -8.27 -11.21 11.57
CA VAL A 162 -8.91 -11.97 12.64
C VAL A 162 -7.94 -12.97 13.28
N GLY A 163 -6.92 -13.43 12.54
CA GLY A 163 -5.92 -14.41 12.99
C GLY A 163 -5.26 -14.07 14.33
N PRO A 164 -4.80 -12.83 14.57
CA PRO A 164 -4.25 -12.44 15.87
C PRO A 164 -5.24 -12.50 17.04
N TYR A 165 -6.55 -12.44 16.77
CA TYR A 165 -7.61 -12.54 17.79
C TYR A 165 -8.05 -13.99 18.03
N LEU A 166 -8.07 -14.83 16.99
CA LEU A 166 -8.44 -16.25 17.09
C LEU A 166 -7.29 -17.15 17.56
N PHE A 167 -6.06 -16.81 17.17
CA PHE A 167 -4.85 -17.54 17.54
C PHE A 167 -3.86 -16.62 18.26
N PRO A 168 -4.21 -16.16 19.48
CA PRO A 168 -3.34 -15.28 20.23
C PRO A 168 -2.05 -16.02 20.57
N ASP A 169 -0.93 -15.47 20.11
CA ASP A 169 0.39 -15.91 20.52
C ASP A 169 0.53 -15.75 22.05
N LYS A 170 0.58 -16.89 22.76
CA LYS A 170 0.53 -16.95 24.22
C LYS A 170 1.67 -16.15 24.86
N GLU A 171 2.83 -16.10 24.21
CA GLU A 171 3.98 -15.31 24.69
C GLU A 171 3.77 -13.80 24.53
N ALA A 172 3.22 -13.38 23.38
CA ALA A 172 2.89 -11.98 23.13
C ALA A 172 1.79 -11.46 24.07
N VAL A 173 0.79 -12.30 24.37
CA VAL A 173 -0.27 -11.98 25.35
C VAL A 173 0.30 -11.87 26.76
N ALA A 174 1.16 -12.81 27.17
CA ALA A 174 1.80 -12.77 28.48
C ALA A 174 2.67 -11.51 28.65
N LYS A 175 3.38 -11.09 27.61
CA LYS A 175 4.22 -9.88 27.61
C LYS A 175 3.38 -8.60 27.71
N ARG A 176 2.29 -8.49 26.95
CA ARG A 176 1.33 -7.37 27.04
C ARG A 176 0.68 -7.29 28.42
N ALA A 177 0.26 -8.41 28.98
CA ALA A 177 -0.31 -8.47 30.32
C ALA A 177 0.70 -8.03 31.42
N LYS A 178 1.98 -8.33 31.23
CA LYS A 178 3.06 -7.89 32.13
C LYS A 178 3.27 -6.37 32.03
N GLU A 179 3.34 -5.82 30.81
CA GLU A 179 3.47 -4.37 30.56
C GLU A 179 2.27 -3.59 31.11
N GLU A 180 1.06 -4.11 30.94
CA GLU A 180 -0.16 -3.46 31.44
C GLU A 180 -0.23 -3.45 32.97
N ARG A 181 0.21 -4.53 33.63
CA ARG A 181 0.35 -4.58 35.09
C ARG A 181 1.38 -3.57 35.62
N VAL A 182 2.50 -3.38 34.90
CA VAL A 182 3.51 -2.37 35.26
C VAL A 182 2.93 -0.97 35.09
N MET A 183 2.26 -0.67 33.98
CA MET A 183 1.62 0.63 33.74
C MET A 183 0.54 0.96 34.76
N ARG A 184 -0.28 -0.02 35.20
CA ARG A 184 -1.25 0.18 36.29
C ARG A 184 -0.56 0.51 37.62
N LYS A 185 0.56 -0.14 37.94
CA LYS A 185 1.36 0.17 39.15
C LYS A 185 1.98 1.57 39.07
N VAL A 186 2.51 1.96 37.92
CA VAL A 186 3.06 3.30 37.68
C VAL A 186 1.97 4.37 37.84
N LYS A 187 0.81 4.18 37.20
CA LYS A 187 -0.33 5.11 37.30
C LYS A 187 -0.85 5.25 38.74
N LYS A 188 -0.90 4.15 39.51
CA LYS A 188 -1.23 4.19 40.95
C LYS A 188 -0.19 5.00 41.76
N ARG A 189 1.11 4.83 41.51
CA ARG A 189 2.17 5.60 42.20
C ARG A 189 2.12 7.09 41.88
N TYR A 190 1.84 7.47 40.63
CA TYR A 190 1.68 8.88 40.25
C TYR A 190 0.41 9.52 40.84
N SER A 191 -0.67 8.74 40.96
CA SER A 191 -1.90 9.19 41.62
C SER A 191 -1.71 9.43 43.12
N THR A 192 -0.94 8.60 43.82
CA THR A 192 -0.69 8.77 45.27
C THR A 192 0.34 9.85 45.58
N SER A 193 1.25 10.15 44.65
CA SER A 193 2.24 11.22 44.85
C SER A 193 1.68 12.63 44.59
N ARG A 194 0.68 12.80 43.70
CA ARG A 194 -0.03 14.08 43.55
C ARG A 194 -0.81 14.52 44.80
N PHE A 195 -1.25 13.59 45.63
CA PHE A 195 -1.95 13.89 46.89
C PHE A 195 -1.02 14.32 48.04
N LYS A 196 0.30 14.10 47.91
CA LYS A 196 1.27 14.46 48.96
C LYS A 196 1.76 15.91 48.88
N TYR A 197 1.49 16.63 47.79
CA TYR A 197 1.91 18.02 47.59
C TYR A 197 0.75 19.02 47.63
N PHE A 198 -0.44 18.57 48.04
CA PHE A 198 -1.66 19.39 48.17
C PHE A 198 -2.21 19.40 49.61
N LYS A 199 -1.36 19.12 50.60
CA LYS A 199 -1.65 19.30 52.03
C LYS A 199 -0.70 20.31 52.63
#